data_AF-A0A843G5I1-F1
#
_entry.id   AF-A0A843G5I1-F1
#
_cell.length_a   1.000
_cell.length_b   1.000
_cell.length_c   1.000
_cell.angle_alpha   90.00
_cell.angle_beta   90.00
_cell.angle_gamma   90.00
#
_symmetry.space_group_name_H-M   'P 1'
#
loop_
_entity.id
_entity.type
_entity.pdbx_description
1 polymer ?
#
loop_
_entity_poly.entity_id
_entity_poly.type
_entity_poly.pdbx_seq_one_letter_code
_entity_poly.pdbx_strand_id
1 'polypeptide(L)'
;MSEKYNIGSFGVTAAFPVKEGNLTIVTTQGVGGDIKRPSLASPITKGMGVKVAGPFLFGPLSAGDEPIGFAAADPVDWTVEPTQNANDGDYERRNCSIAFRGVKILTVPLEASNSKIVAGDYIKVGATTAGAYDKGTSSNGIAIAFEDAAANAGGEITVLFL
;
A
#
# COMPACT_ATOMS: atom_id res chain seq x y z
N MET A 1 17.49 -16.14 -21.19
CA MET A 1 16.79 -15.11 -20.41
C MET A 1 15.65 -14.58 -21.27
N SER A 2 14.39 -14.65 -20.81
CA SER A 2 13.28 -14.02 -21.52
C SER A 2 13.31 -12.52 -21.25
N GLU A 3 13.32 -11.69 -22.30
CA GLU A 3 13.15 -10.25 -22.16
C GLU A 3 11.78 -9.97 -21.54
N LYS A 4 11.77 -9.20 -20.45
CA LYS A 4 10.53 -8.76 -19.79
C LYS A 4 10.10 -7.45 -20.43
N TYR A 5 9.03 -7.48 -21.20
CA TYR A 5 8.42 -6.28 -21.76
C TYR A 5 7.26 -5.83 -20.88
N ASN A 6 7.31 -4.58 -20.41
CA ASN A 6 6.11 -3.89 -19.91
C ASN A 6 5.54 -3.08 -21.07
N ILE A 7 4.44 -3.56 -21.67
CA ILE A 7 3.78 -2.90 -22.80
C ILE A 7 2.54 -2.17 -22.26
N GLY A 8 2.54 -0.84 -22.32
CA GLY A 8 1.48 0.03 -21.81
C GLY A 8 1.97 0.99 -20.69
N SER A 9 1.16 1.98 -20.33
CA SER A 9 1.39 2.77 -19.11
C SER A 9 0.58 2.16 -17.95
N PHE A 10 1.19 2.02 -16.78
CA PHE A 10 0.42 1.90 -15.54
C PHE A 10 -0.41 3.18 -15.33
N GLY A 11 -1.44 3.10 -14.50
CA GLY A 11 -2.36 4.21 -14.24
C GLY A 11 -1.69 5.34 -13.45
N VAL A 12 -2.35 5.77 -12.36
CA VAL A 12 -1.79 6.80 -11.48
C VAL A 12 -0.50 6.28 -10.81
N THR A 13 0.52 7.13 -10.72
CA THR A 13 1.71 6.87 -9.91
C THR A 13 1.80 7.89 -8.79
N ALA A 14 1.90 7.44 -7.55
CA ALA A 14 2.01 8.31 -6.37
C ALA A 14 2.90 7.67 -5.29
N ALA A 15 3.52 8.51 -4.45
CA ALA A 15 4.42 8.07 -3.39
C ALA A 15 3.66 7.89 -2.07
N PHE A 16 3.89 6.75 -1.40
CA PHE A 16 3.27 6.42 -0.13
C PHE A 16 4.26 5.76 0.83
N PRO A 17 4.02 5.86 2.14
CA PRO A 17 4.78 5.09 3.12
C PRO A 17 4.57 3.59 2.88
N VAL A 18 5.62 2.81 3.13
CA VAL A 18 5.58 1.36 2.98
C VAL A 18 5.75 0.60 4.29
N LYS A 19 5.05 -0.53 4.39
CA LYS A 19 5.09 -1.47 5.52
C LYS A 19 6.05 -2.60 5.20
N GLU A 20 7.31 -2.38 5.54
CA GLU A 20 8.42 -3.30 5.25
C GLU A 20 8.76 -4.21 6.45
N GLY A 21 7.94 -4.18 7.51
CA GLY A 21 8.09 -5.02 8.71
C GLY A 21 9.11 -4.47 9.71
N ASN A 22 9.56 -5.33 10.62
CA ASN A 22 10.51 -4.94 11.67
C ASN A 22 11.88 -4.57 11.08
N LEU A 23 12.54 -3.61 11.72
CA LEU A 23 13.88 -3.17 11.37
C LEU A 23 14.91 -3.85 12.29
N THR A 24 15.94 -4.41 11.67
CA THR A 24 17.09 -5.00 12.36
C THR A 24 18.39 -4.38 11.87
N ILE A 25 19.34 -4.19 12.78
CA ILE A 25 20.69 -3.73 12.45
C ILE A 25 21.56 -4.95 12.27
N VAL A 26 21.95 -5.20 11.02
CA VAL A 26 22.82 -6.32 10.66
C VAL A 26 24.25 -5.83 10.66
N THR A 27 25.11 -6.57 11.36
CA THR A 27 26.56 -6.35 11.34
C THR A 27 27.19 -7.29 10.33
N THR A 28 27.95 -6.73 9.39
CA THR A 28 28.72 -7.49 8.41
C THR A 28 30.21 -7.19 8.58
N GLN A 29 31.05 -8.23 8.57
CA GLN A 29 32.51 -8.06 8.64
C GLN A 29 33.03 -7.60 7.27
N GLY A 30 33.61 -6.41 7.23
CA GLY A 30 34.33 -5.88 6.07
C GLY A 30 35.85 -5.85 6.30
N VAL A 31 36.60 -5.58 5.22
CA VAL A 31 38.07 -5.47 5.25
C VAL A 31 38.56 -4.37 6.20
N GLY A 32 37.73 -3.36 6.49
CA GLY A 32 38.01 -2.26 7.43
C GLY A 32 37.35 -2.39 8.81
N GLY A 33 36.76 -3.55 9.14
CA GLY A 33 36.02 -3.79 10.37
C GLY A 33 34.51 -3.98 10.17
N ASP A 34 33.77 -3.96 11.27
CA ASP A 34 32.33 -4.21 11.29
C ASP A 34 31.54 -3.06 10.68
N ILE A 35 30.73 -3.36 9.67
CA ILE A 35 29.80 -2.42 9.03
C ILE A 35 28.40 -2.77 9.49
N LYS A 36 27.73 -1.82 10.15
CA LYS A 36 26.33 -1.93 10.58
C LYS A 36 25.43 -1.33 9.51
N ARG A 37 24.41 -2.07 9.06
CA ARG A 37 23.39 -1.57 8.13
C ARG A 37 21.99 -2.00 8.57
N PRO A 38 20.98 -1.15 8.35
CA PRO A 38 19.59 -1.54 8.56
C PRO A 38 19.14 -2.61 7.54
N SER A 39 18.33 -3.54 8.00
CA SER A 39 17.65 -4.56 7.21
C SER A 39 16.20 -4.68 7.66
N LEU A 40 15.29 -4.72 6.70
CA LEU A 40 13.85 -4.81 6.93
C LEU A 40 13.39 -6.26 6.75
N ALA A 41 12.39 -6.69 7.52
CA ALA A 41 11.90 -8.07 7.49
C ALA A 41 11.25 -8.44 6.14
N SER A 42 10.58 -7.49 5.51
CA SER A 42 9.85 -7.65 4.25
C SER A 42 10.12 -6.47 3.32
N PRO A 43 11.36 -6.33 2.80
CA PRO A 43 11.75 -5.17 2.01
C PRO A 43 10.97 -5.12 0.69
N ILE A 44 10.60 -3.91 0.28
CA ILE A 44 10.04 -3.65 -1.04
C ILE A 44 11.16 -3.18 -1.96
N THR A 45 11.17 -3.72 -3.18
CA THR A 45 12.07 -3.30 -4.26
C THR A 45 11.29 -2.99 -5.53
N LYS A 46 11.91 -2.24 -6.43
CA LYS A 46 11.32 -1.86 -7.72
C LYS A 46 10.78 -3.09 -8.48
N GLY A 47 9.55 -2.97 -8.97
CA GLY A 47 8.85 -3.99 -9.72
C GLY A 47 8.12 -5.03 -8.87
N MET A 48 8.26 -5.00 -7.54
CA MET A 48 7.46 -5.86 -6.66
C MET A 48 5.99 -5.44 -6.68
N GLY A 49 5.10 -6.43 -6.71
CA GLY A 49 3.67 -6.20 -6.50
C GLY A 49 3.40 -5.78 -5.05
N VAL A 50 2.45 -4.88 -4.87
CA VAL A 50 2.06 -4.36 -3.55
C VAL A 50 0.57 -4.51 -3.29
N LYS A 51 0.20 -4.45 -2.02
CA LYS A 51 -1.18 -4.39 -1.52
C LYS A 51 -1.36 -3.25 -0.51
N VAL A 52 -2.61 -2.90 -0.25
CA VAL A 52 -2.95 -2.06 0.91
C VAL A 52 -2.65 -2.84 2.19
N ALA A 53 -1.89 -2.25 3.10
CA ALA A 53 -1.43 -2.86 4.35
C ALA A 53 -1.86 -2.07 5.60
N GLY A 54 -2.63 -1.01 5.39
CA GLY A 54 -3.20 -0.11 6.39
C GLY A 54 -3.63 1.21 5.72
N PRO A 55 -4.17 2.16 6.49
CA PRO A 55 -4.58 3.46 5.96
C PRO A 55 -3.40 4.18 5.28
N PHE A 56 -3.53 4.44 3.98
CA PHE A 56 -2.49 5.03 3.11
C PHE A 56 -1.12 4.35 3.21
N LEU A 57 -1.10 3.07 3.57
CA LEU A 57 0.12 2.30 3.82
C LEU A 57 0.13 1.07 2.93
N PHE A 58 1.26 0.82 2.26
CA PHE A 58 1.37 -0.26 1.27
C PHE A 58 2.44 -1.26 1.67
N GLY A 59 2.16 -2.54 1.48
CA GLY A 59 3.07 -3.63 1.85
C GLY A 59 3.32 -4.60 0.70
N PRO A 60 4.31 -5.49 0.85
CA PRO A 60 4.50 -6.58 -0.10
C PRO A 60 3.31 -7.54 -0.08
N LEU A 61 3.08 -8.21 -1.19
CA LEU A 61 2.04 -9.24 -1.28
C LEU A 61 2.33 -10.41 -0.35
N SER A 62 1.25 -10.97 0.21
CA SER A 62 1.26 -12.29 0.84
C SER A 62 0.71 -13.34 -0.14
N ALA A 63 0.89 -14.61 0.19
CA ALA A 63 0.37 -15.69 -0.64
C ALA A 63 -1.16 -15.58 -0.78
N GLY A 64 -1.66 -15.53 -2.01
CA GLY A 64 -3.08 -15.42 -2.33
C GLY A 64 -3.59 -13.99 -2.53
N ASP A 65 -2.77 -12.97 -2.30
CA ASP A 65 -3.16 -11.58 -2.58
C ASP A 65 -3.04 -11.24 -4.07
N GLU A 66 -3.96 -10.42 -4.57
CA GLU A 66 -3.82 -9.78 -5.88
C GLU A 66 -3.11 -8.43 -5.76
N PRO A 67 -2.16 -8.11 -6.67
CA PRO A 67 -1.52 -6.80 -6.67
C PRO A 67 -2.51 -5.71 -7.06
N ILE A 68 -2.56 -4.65 -6.26
CA ILE A 68 -3.25 -3.39 -6.60
C ILE A 68 -2.37 -2.50 -7.49
N GLY A 69 -1.06 -2.77 -7.52
CA GLY A 69 -0.04 -1.96 -8.16
C GLY A 69 1.35 -2.57 -7.99
N PHE A 70 2.36 -1.84 -8.48
CA PHE A 70 3.75 -2.24 -8.42
C PHE A 70 4.63 -1.09 -7.93
N ALA A 71 5.70 -1.40 -7.20
CA ALA A 71 6.72 -0.43 -6.84
C ALA A 71 7.40 0.11 -8.12
N ALA A 72 7.24 1.40 -8.41
CA ALA A 72 7.81 2.06 -9.59
C ALA A 72 9.31 2.35 -9.43
N ALA A 73 9.76 2.48 -8.17
CA ALA A 73 11.14 2.68 -7.76
C ALA A 73 11.39 1.90 -6.46
N ASP A 74 12.66 1.75 -6.08
CA ASP A 74 12.98 1.31 -4.72
C ASP A 74 12.52 2.38 -3.72
N PRO A 75 12.07 2.00 -2.51
CA PRO A 75 11.70 2.97 -1.51
C PRO A 75 12.88 3.89 -1.17
N VAL A 76 12.60 5.18 -1.03
CA VAL A 76 13.61 6.20 -0.73
C VAL A 76 14.20 5.91 0.65
N ASP A 77 15.54 5.90 0.71
CA ASP A 77 16.26 5.69 1.96
C ASP A 77 15.92 6.73 3.01
N TRP A 78 16.15 6.36 4.26
CA TRP A 78 15.93 7.26 5.39
C TRP A 78 16.77 8.53 5.24
N THR A 79 16.17 9.67 5.60
CA THR A 79 16.93 10.92 5.74
C THR A 79 18.07 10.75 6.75
N VAL A 80 17.84 9.94 7.79
CA VAL A 80 18.85 9.51 8.76
C VAL A 80 18.72 8.00 8.97
N GLU A 81 19.76 7.23 8.61
CA GLU A 81 19.73 5.77 8.78
C GLU A 81 19.53 5.37 10.26
N PRO A 82 18.55 4.49 10.55
CA PRO A 82 18.35 3.94 11.89
C PRO A 82 19.58 3.16 12.37
N THR A 83 19.90 3.32 13.66
CA THR A 83 21.08 2.69 14.30
C THR A 83 20.72 1.63 15.34
N GLN A 84 19.42 1.41 15.57
CA GLN A 84 18.90 0.45 16.55
C GLN A 84 17.77 -0.37 15.93
N ASN A 85 17.58 -1.59 16.43
CA ASN A 85 16.42 -2.41 16.07
C ASN A 85 15.13 -1.71 16.50
N ALA A 86 14.07 -1.87 15.70
CA ALA A 86 12.76 -1.29 15.99
C ALA A 86 11.65 -2.18 15.43
N ASN A 87 10.48 -2.20 16.08
CA ASN A 87 9.32 -2.87 15.50
C ASN A 87 8.74 -2.02 14.35
N ASP A 88 7.93 -2.64 13.50
CA ASP A 88 7.16 -1.92 12.48
C ASP A 88 6.30 -0.80 13.10
N GLY A 89 6.51 0.43 12.62
CA GLY A 89 5.85 1.63 13.11
C GLY A 89 6.65 2.41 14.15
N ASP A 90 7.67 1.81 14.76
CA ASP A 90 8.56 2.47 15.73
C ASP A 90 9.77 3.15 15.07
N TYR A 91 9.84 3.13 13.73
CA TYR A 91 10.86 3.82 12.94
C TYR A 91 10.21 4.62 11.80
N GLU A 92 10.94 5.61 11.27
CA GLU A 92 10.48 6.38 10.11
C GLU A 92 10.31 5.45 8.90
N ARG A 93 9.09 5.34 8.37
CA ARG A 93 8.83 4.51 7.20
C ARG A 93 9.42 5.15 5.96
N ARG A 94 9.98 4.32 5.08
CA ARG A 94 10.42 4.75 3.75
C ARG A 94 9.21 5.02 2.86
N ASN A 95 9.40 5.88 1.87
CA ASN A 95 8.38 6.18 0.87
C ASN A 95 8.70 5.49 -0.45
N CYS A 96 7.71 4.86 -1.06
CA CYS A 96 7.84 4.21 -2.36
C CYS A 96 6.82 4.81 -3.33
N SER A 97 7.26 5.14 -4.54
CA SER A 97 6.34 5.42 -5.64
C SER A 97 5.68 4.13 -6.08
N ILE A 98 4.34 4.09 -6.06
CA ILE A 98 3.54 2.95 -6.49
C ILE A 98 2.86 3.32 -7.80
N ALA A 99 3.04 2.49 -8.82
CA ALA A 99 2.31 2.53 -10.07
C ALA A 99 1.07 1.63 -9.94
N PHE A 100 -0.11 2.22 -9.86
CA PHE A 100 -1.36 1.47 -9.65
C PHE A 100 -1.85 0.80 -10.94
N ARG A 101 -2.49 -0.37 -10.77
CA ARG A 101 -3.22 -1.06 -11.84
C ARG A 101 -4.61 -0.46 -12.09
N GLY A 102 -5.12 0.32 -11.14
CA GLY A 102 -6.42 0.98 -11.25
C GLY A 102 -6.37 2.24 -12.13
N VAL A 103 -7.56 2.75 -12.43
CA VAL A 103 -7.77 3.85 -13.38
C VAL A 103 -7.50 5.21 -12.74
N LYS A 104 -7.97 5.41 -11.50
CA LYS A 104 -7.92 6.71 -10.81
C LYS A 104 -8.09 6.57 -9.29
N ILE A 105 -7.51 7.49 -8.55
CA ILE A 105 -7.71 7.65 -7.10
C ILE A 105 -8.67 8.82 -6.91
N LEU A 106 -9.76 8.61 -6.17
CA LEU A 106 -10.76 9.63 -5.89
C LEU A 106 -11.28 9.50 -4.46
N THR A 107 -11.70 10.62 -3.90
CA THR A 107 -12.51 10.67 -2.69
C THR A 107 -13.99 10.59 -3.09
N VAL A 108 -14.74 9.66 -2.50
CA VAL A 108 -16.14 9.39 -2.85
C VAL A 108 -17.03 9.39 -1.62
N PRO A 109 -18.32 9.79 -1.73
CA PRO A 109 -19.22 9.81 -0.59
C PRO A 109 -19.65 8.40 -0.17
N LEU A 110 -19.81 8.18 1.13
CA LEU A 110 -20.31 6.94 1.72
C LEU A 110 -21.81 7.02 2.03
N GLU A 111 -22.47 5.87 1.99
CA GLU A 111 -23.83 5.77 2.52
C GLU A 111 -23.88 6.11 4.01
N ALA A 112 -24.93 6.81 4.45
CA ALA A 112 -25.11 7.11 5.86
C ALA A 112 -25.25 5.86 6.74
N SER A 113 -25.68 4.74 6.14
CA SER A 113 -25.76 3.42 6.76
C SER A 113 -24.71 2.45 6.21
N ASN A 114 -23.50 2.93 5.93
CA ASN A 114 -22.43 2.09 5.41
C ASN A 114 -21.99 1.01 6.43
N SER A 115 -21.55 -0.12 5.92
CA SER A 115 -20.83 -1.11 6.70
C SER A 115 -19.44 -0.58 7.09
N LYS A 116 -18.85 -1.12 8.16
CA LYS A 116 -17.47 -0.80 8.53
C LYS A 116 -16.53 -1.18 7.39
N ILE A 117 -15.76 -0.20 6.91
CA ILE A 117 -14.73 -0.34 5.88
C ILE A 117 -13.36 -0.29 6.56
N VAL A 118 -12.46 -1.17 6.15
CA VAL A 118 -11.04 -1.10 6.48
C VAL A 118 -10.22 -0.94 5.20
N ALA A 119 -9.05 -0.32 5.31
CA ALA A 119 -8.14 -0.15 4.20
C ALA A 119 -7.85 -1.51 3.53
N GLY A 120 -8.00 -1.56 2.21
CA GLY A 120 -7.90 -2.77 1.39
C GLY A 120 -9.24 -3.46 1.11
N ASP A 121 -10.33 -3.07 1.78
CA ASP A 121 -11.66 -3.57 1.44
C ASP A 121 -12.07 -3.16 0.02
N TYR A 122 -12.83 -4.03 -0.63
CA TYR A 122 -13.53 -3.69 -1.86
C TYR A 122 -14.68 -2.72 -1.58
N ILE A 123 -14.94 -1.83 -2.52
CA ILE A 123 -15.99 -0.80 -2.46
C ILE A 123 -16.92 -0.97 -3.66
N LYS A 124 -18.22 -0.88 -3.41
CA LYS A 124 -19.29 -0.96 -4.42
C LYS A 124 -20.17 0.27 -4.35
N VAL A 125 -21.03 0.44 -5.36
CA VAL A 125 -22.12 1.44 -5.30
C VAL A 125 -23.10 1.05 -4.18
N GLY A 126 -23.48 2.05 -3.39
CA GLY A 126 -24.48 1.95 -2.33
C GLY A 126 -25.85 1.55 -2.85
N ALA A 127 -26.71 1.04 -1.96
CA ALA A 127 -28.02 0.51 -2.35
C ALA A 127 -29.14 1.56 -2.28
N THR A 128 -28.96 2.59 -1.46
CA THR A 128 -30.02 3.51 -1.04
C THR A 128 -29.81 4.94 -1.52
N THR A 129 -28.56 5.43 -1.50
CA THR A 129 -28.25 6.82 -1.82
C THR A 129 -27.55 6.88 -3.17
N ALA A 130 -28.18 7.57 -4.12
CA ALA A 130 -27.66 7.70 -5.47
C ALA A 130 -26.27 8.34 -5.46
N GLY A 131 -25.29 7.66 -6.05
CA GLY A 131 -23.91 8.14 -6.14
C GLY A 131 -23.08 7.97 -4.85
N ALA A 132 -23.64 7.37 -3.80
CA ALA A 132 -22.89 6.98 -2.61
C ALA A 132 -22.35 5.54 -2.72
N TYR A 133 -21.38 5.23 -1.88
CA TYR A 133 -20.66 3.96 -1.89
C TYR A 133 -20.75 3.25 -0.54
N ASP A 134 -20.55 1.94 -0.56
CA ASP A 134 -20.50 1.09 0.64
C ASP A 134 -19.48 -0.04 0.44
N LYS A 135 -19.19 -0.77 1.53
CA LYS A 135 -18.36 -1.97 1.50
C LYS A 135 -18.91 -2.99 0.51
N GLY A 136 -18.03 -3.44 -0.38
CA GLY A 136 -18.27 -4.51 -1.33
C GLY A 136 -17.58 -5.81 -0.94
N THR A 137 -17.64 -6.75 -1.87
CA THR A 137 -16.88 -8.00 -1.87
C THR A 137 -16.03 -8.05 -3.13
N SER A 138 -15.11 -9.01 -3.23
CA SER A 138 -14.30 -9.20 -4.45
C SER A 138 -15.14 -9.42 -5.72
N SER A 139 -16.38 -9.91 -5.58
CA SER A 139 -17.26 -10.21 -6.72
C SER A 139 -18.05 -9.02 -7.25
N ASN A 140 -18.17 -7.93 -6.49
CA ASN A 140 -18.93 -6.74 -6.89
C ASN A 140 -18.19 -5.42 -6.62
N GLY A 141 -16.97 -5.50 -6.12
CA GLY A 141 -16.10 -4.37 -5.88
C GLY A 141 -15.67 -3.73 -7.18
N ILE A 142 -15.82 -2.42 -7.26
CA ILE A 142 -15.37 -1.58 -8.38
C ILE A 142 -14.20 -0.68 -7.97
N ALA A 143 -13.90 -0.63 -6.68
CA ALA A 143 -12.79 0.13 -6.14
C ALA A 143 -12.22 -0.55 -4.89
N ILE A 144 -11.06 -0.11 -4.42
CA ILE A 144 -10.40 -0.57 -3.20
C ILE A 144 -10.20 0.63 -2.27
N ALA A 145 -10.57 0.50 -0.99
CA ALA A 145 -10.40 1.54 0.01
C ALA A 145 -8.94 1.73 0.41
N PHE A 146 -8.50 2.99 0.53
CA PHE A 146 -7.17 3.33 1.03
C PHE A 146 -7.16 3.69 2.51
N GLU A 147 -8.32 3.90 3.13
CA GLU A 147 -8.47 4.30 4.53
C GLU A 147 -9.62 3.55 5.19
N ASP A 148 -9.72 3.67 6.51
CA ASP A 148 -10.78 3.04 7.30
C ASP A 148 -11.99 3.99 7.41
N ALA A 149 -13.20 3.42 7.43
CA ALA A 149 -14.41 4.15 7.78
C ALA A 149 -15.27 3.36 8.76
N ALA A 150 -15.72 4.01 9.83
CA ALA A 150 -16.61 3.39 10.79
C ALA A 150 -17.98 3.06 10.14
N ALA A 151 -18.69 2.09 10.73
CA ALA A 151 -20.05 1.78 10.30
C ALA A 151 -21.00 2.95 10.61
N ASN A 152 -21.96 3.19 9.72
CA ASN A 152 -22.93 4.28 9.81
C ASN A 152 -22.30 5.67 10.01
N ALA A 153 -21.13 5.89 9.43
CA ALA A 153 -20.44 7.17 9.54
C ALA A 153 -20.90 8.17 8.46
N GLY A 154 -21.34 7.68 7.30
CA GLY A 154 -21.46 8.52 6.10
C GLY A 154 -20.12 9.19 5.76
N GLY A 155 -20.17 10.38 5.19
CA GLY A 155 -18.97 11.17 4.87
C GLY A 155 -18.33 10.77 3.55
N GLU A 156 -17.01 10.76 3.48
CA GLU A 156 -16.26 10.44 2.27
C GLU A 156 -15.09 9.49 2.57
N ILE A 157 -14.63 8.78 1.54
CA ILE A 157 -13.51 7.85 1.62
C ILE A 157 -12.65 7.92 0.36
N THR A 158 -11.33 7.82 0.50
CA THR A 158 -10.41 7.72 -0.64
C THR A 158 -10.30 6.28 -1.13
N VAL A 159 -10.49 6.10 -2.43
CA VAL A 159 -10.48 4.78 -3.08
C VAL A 159 -9.67 4.79 -4.37
N LEU A 160 -9.16 3.61 -4.75
CA LEU A 160 -8.64 3.32 -6.08
C LEU A 160 -9.71 2.62 -6.90
N PHE A 161 -10.19 3.25 -7.97
CA PHE A 161 -11.08 2.61 -8.93
C PHE A 161 -10.31 1.61 -9.80
N LEU A 162 -10.86 0.40 -9.95
CA LEU A 162 -10.29 -0.72 -10.69
C LEU A 162 -10.64 -0.67 -12.18
#